data_AF-A0A350YII1-F1
#
_entry.id   AF-A0A350YII1-F1
#
_cell.length_a   1.000
_cell.length_b   1.000
_cell.length_c   1.000
_cell.angle_alpha   90.00
_cell.angle_beta   90.00
_cell.angle_gamma   90.00
#
_symmetry.space_group_name_H-M   'P 1'
#
loop_
_entity.id
_entity.type
_entity.pdbx_description
1 polymer ?
#
loop_
_entity_poly.entity_id
_entity_poly.type
_entity_poly.pdbx_seq_one_letter_code
_entity_poly.pdbx_strand_id
1 'polypeptide(L)'
;MFKFLIPALVCFLVSMPALAAEPPASLPPVKIVASFSVLGDMVKQVGGEHVSVETLVGAGQDAHSFDPSPDAVKTVAGADIIAINGLKFEPWIGRLIKASGTKAKLLVASAGVKPLLLDHGHHDEHEAAHADTDIHPDPHAWQDLQNGALYVRNIA
;
A
#
# COMPACT_ATOMS: atom_id res chain seq x y z
N MET A 1 -64.74 -47.96 -41.21
CA MET A 1 -64.79 -46.87 -40.20
C MET A 1 -63.36 -46.64 -39.68
N PHE A 2 -62.85 -45.43 -39.91
CA PHE A 2 -61.67 -44.75 -39.37
C PHE A 2 -60.36 -45.51 -39.09
N LYS A 3 -59.37 -45.28 -39.97
CA LYS A 3 -57.93 -45.48 -39.76
C LYS A 3 -57.36 -44.19 -39.15
N PHE A 4 -56.85 -44.23 -37.91
CA PHE A 4 -56.10 -43.12 -37.30
C PHE A 4 -54.61 -43.33 -37.51
N LEU A 5 -53.97 -42.40 -38.22
CA LEU A 5 -52.54 -42.31 -38.45
C LEU A 5 -51.96 -41.39 -37.36
N ILE A 6 -51.12 -41.92 -36.47
CA ILE A 6 -50.41 -41.13 -35.46
C ILE A 6 -49.12 -40.60 -36.10
N PRO A 7 -48.84 -39.29 -36.15
CA PRO A 7 -47.56 -38.80 -36.62
C PRO A 7 -46.54 -38.92 -35.49
N ALA A 8 -45.47 -39.69 -35.72
CA ALA A 8 -44.31 -39.70 -34.84
C ALA A 8 -43.55 -38.38 -35.02
N LEU A 9 -43.73 -37.46 -34.06
CA LEU A 9 -43.00 -36.21 -33.99
C LEU A 9 -41.57 -36.49 -33.49
N VAL A 10 -40.62 -36.57 -34.42
CA VAL A 10 -39.20 -36.67 -34.09
C VAL A 10 -38.69 -35.26 -33.72
N CYS A 11 -38.59 -35.00 -32.41
CA CYS A 11 -37.92 -33.80 -31.90
C CYS A 11 -36.41 -33.92 -32.11
N PHE A 12 -35.88 -33.23 -33.11
CA PHE A 12 -34.45 -33.05 -33.29
C PHE A 12 -33.96 -32.05 -32.23
N LEU A 13 -33.37 -32.54 -31.13
CA LEU A 13 -32.69 -31.72 -30.13
C LEU A 13 -31.41 -31.15 -30.77
N VAL A 14 -31.50 -29.91 -31.26
CA VAL A 14 -30.33 -29.12 -31.65
C VAL A 14 -29.59 -28.75 -30.36
N SER A 15 -28.51 -29.47 -30.06
CA SER A 15 -27.57 -29.09 -29.01
C SER A 15 -26.84 -27.81 -29.46
N MET A 16 -27.30 -26.65 -28.99
CA MET A 16 -26.52 -25.42 -29.14
C MET A 16 -25.26 -25.55 -28.26
N PRO A 17 -24.05 -25.38 -28.81
CA PRO A 17 -22.86 -25.31 -27.98
C PRO A 17 -23.01 -24.06 -27.10
N ALA A 18 -23.04 -24.27 -25.79
CA ALA A 18 -22.93 -23.17 -24.83
C ALA A 18 -21.58 -22.51 -25.09
N LEU A 19 -21.61 -21.31 -25.67
CA LEU A 19 -20.45 -20.44 -25.78
C LEU A 19 -20.02 -20.12 -24.35
N ALA A 20 -18.99 -20.83 -23.87
CA ALA A 20 -18.39 -20.54 -22.58
C ALA A 20 -17.86 -19.10 -22.66
N ALA A 21 -18.50 -18.19 -21.92
CA ALA A 21 -18.00 -16.84 -21.76
C ALA A 21 -16.64 -16.94 -21.06
N GLU A 22 -15.57 -16.51 -21.73
CA GLU A 22 -14.28 -16.35 -21.06
C GLU A 22 -14.48 -15.37 -19.90
N PRO A 23 -13.96 -15.69 -18.70
CA PRO A 23 -14.03 -14.77 -17.59
C PRO A 23 -13.36 -13.46 -18.01
N PRO A 24 -13.93 -12.30 -17.65
CA PRO A 24 -13.34 -11.01 -18.00
C PRO A 24 -11.90 -10.97 -17.52
N ALA A 25 -10.98 -10.58 -18.40
CA ALA A 25 -9.56 -10.43 -18.04
C ALA A 25 -9.44 -9.49 -16.84
N SER A 26 -8.86 -9.97 -15.73
CA SER A 26 -8.66 -9.12 -14.56
C SER A 26 -7.65 -8.03 -14.91
N LEU A 27 -7.92 -6.81 -14.45
CA LEU A 27 -6.93 -5.74 -14.53
C LEU A 27 -5.66 -6.17 -13.77
N PRO A 28 -4.46 -5.78 -14.24
CA PRO A 28 -3.24 -6.04 -13.50
C PRO A 28 -3.30 -5.37 -12.12
N PRO A 29 -2.79 -6.02 -11.05
CA PRO A 29 -2.73 -5.43 -9.72
C PRO A 29 -1.92 -4.12 -9.70
N VAL A 30 -2.36 -3.16 -8.90
CA VAL A 30 -1.65 -1.90 -8.68
C VAL A 30 -0.36 -2.19 -7.90
N LYS A 31 0.78 -1.73 -8.41
CA LYS A 31 2.07 -1.94 -7.76
C LYS A 31 2.29 -0.90 -6.68
N ILE A 32 2.33 -1.34 -5.42
CA ILE A 32 2.53 -0.48 -4.27
C ILE A 32 3.84 -0.83 -3.58
N VAL A 33 4.71 0.16 -3.43
CA VAL A 33 5.92 0.03 -2.60
C VAL A 33 5.63 0.65 -1.24
N ALA A 34 5.59 -0.18 -0.20
CA ALA A 34 5.45 0.27 1.18
C ALA A 34 6.83 0.50 1.80
N SER A 35 6.98 1.57 2.57
CA SER A 35 8.26 1.90 3.19
C SER A 35 8.72 0.86 4.22
N PHE A 36 7.81 0.29 5.01
CA PHE A 36 8.13 -0.73 6.01
C PHE A 36 6.99 -1.73 6.24
N SER A 37 7.33 -2.83 6.91
CA SER A 37 6.47 -4.02 7.09
C SER A 37 5.06 -3.75 7.60
N VAL A 38 4.85 -2.85 8.57
CA VAL A 38 3.50 -2.56 9.09
C VAL A 38 2.61 -1.95 8.01
N LEU A 39 3.12 -0.99 7.23
CA LEU A 39 2.37 -0.44 6.10
C LEU A 39 2.19 -1.46 4.99
N GLY A 40 3.19 -2.30 4.74
CA GLY A 40 3.08 -3.40 3.79
C GLY A 40 1.90 -4.32 4.09
N ASP A 41 1.74 -4.68 5.37
CA ASP A 41 0.60 -5.49 5.83
C ASP A 41 -0.73 -4.74 5.69
N MET A 42 -0.82 -3.50 6.19
CA MET A 42 -2.05 -2.70 6.06
C MET A 42 -2.49 -2.54 4.61
N VAL A 43 -1.56 -2.21 3.70
CA VAL A 43 -1.85 -2.08 2.26
C VAL A 43 -2.34 -3.40 1.67
N LYS A 44 -1.70 -4.51 2.02
CA LYS A 44 -2.12 -5.83 1.54
C LYS A 44 -3.53 -6.20 2.04
N GLN A 45 -3.84 -5.90 3.29
CA GLN A 45 -5.14 -6.18 3.90
C GLN A 45 -6.26 -5.33 3.29
N VAL A 46 -5.99 -4.06 2.94
CA VAL A 46 -6.96 -3.19 2.27
C VAL A 46 -7.13 -3.55 0.80
N GLY A 47 -6.03 -3.72 0.07
CA GLY A 47 -6.06 -3.89 -1.40
C GLY A 47 -6.34 -5.32 -1.88
N GLY A 48 -6.10 -6.34 -1.05
CA GLY A 48 -6.34 -7.74 -1.39
C GLY A 48 -5.65 -8.16 -2.69
N GLU A 49 -6.40 -8.80 -3.58
CA GLU A 49 -5.90 -9.24 -4.90
C GLU A 49 -5.69 -8.10 -5.91
N HIS A 50 -6.17 -6.89 -5.62
CA HIS A 50 -6.06 -5.74 -6.50
C HIS A 50 -4.71 -5.01 -6.40
N VAL A 51 -3.85 -5.42 -5.46
CA VAL A 51 -2.55 -4.79 -5.22
C VAL A 51 -1.42 -5.82 -5.24
N SER A 52 -0.27 -5.43 -5.77
CA SER A 52 1.00 -6.12 -5.61
C SER A 52 1.88 -5.28 -4.69
N VAL A 53 2.11 -5.74 -3.46
CA VAL A 53 2.83 -4.98 -2.43
C VAL A 53 4.27 -5.48 -2.32
N GLU A 54 5.22 -4.56 -2.47
CA GLU A 54 6.63 -4.77 -2.12
C GLU A 54 7.01 -3.87 -0.94
N THR A 55 7.78 -4.39 0.01
CA THR A 55 8.17 -3.66 1.23
C THR A 55 9.67 -3.39 1.22
N LEU A 56 10.07 -2.12 1.41
CA LEU A 56 11.49 -1.74 1.45
C LEU A 56 12.17 -2.20 2.74
N VAL A 57 11.59 -1.87 3.89
CA VAL A 57 12.10 -2.28 5.21
C VAL A 57 11.30 -3.46 5.74
N GLY A 58 11.87 -4.66 5.64
CA GLY A 58 11.25 -5.91 6.07
C GLY A 58 11.00 -6.02 7.58
N ALA A 59 10.33 -7.10 7.99
CA ALA A 59 10.08 -7.39 9.39
C ALA A 59 11.41 -7.58 10.17
N GLY A 60 11.46 -7.05 11.39
CA GLY A 60 12.65 -7.14 12.25
C GLY A 60 13.82 -6.23 11.83
N GLN A 61 13.60 -5.29 10.90
CA GLN A 61 14.58 -4.27 10.51
C GLN A 61 14.17 -2.90 11.03
N ASP A 62 15.15 -2.04 11.28
CA ASP A 62 14.91 -0.65 11.69
C ASP A 62 14.66 0.23 10.46
N ALA A 63 13.49 0.88 10.42
CA ALA A 63 13.10 1.76 9.32
C ALA A 63 13.67 3.18 9.44
N HIS A 64 14.07 3.62 10.64
CA HIS A 64 14.71 4.93 10.82
C HIS A 64 16.08 4.97 10.17
N SER A 65 16.85 3.90 10.35
CA SER A 65 18.26 3.77 9.94
C SER A 65 18.45 3.06 8.60
N PHE A 66 17.39 2.84 7.83
CA PHE A 66 17.48 2.15 6.54
C PHE A 66 18.29 2.95 5.52
N ASP A 67 19.21 2.27 4.84
CA ASP A 67 20.02 2.82 3.74
C ASP A 67 19.58 2.19 2.40
N PRO A 68 18.88 2.93 1.52
CA PRO A 68 18.36 2.37 0.28
C PRO A 68 19.43 1.89 -0.69
N SER A 69 19.32 0.63 -1.11
CA SER A 69 20.20 0.05 -2.13
C SER A 69 19.85 0.53 -3.55
N PRO A 70 20.73 0.33 -4.55
CA PRO A 70 20.39 0.56 -5.95
C PRO A 70 19.18 -0.26 -6.44
N ASP A 71 18.91 -1.42 -5.84
CA ASP A 71 17.72 -2.21 -6.17
C ASP A 71 16.44 -1.60 -5.59
N ALA A 72 16.51 -0.94 -4.42
CA ALA A 72 15.40 -0.14 -3.92
C ALA A 72 15.04 1.00 -4.88
N VAL A 73 16.04 1.61 -5.55
CA VAL A 73 15.80 2.65 -6.57
C VAL A 73 14.99 2.10 -7.74
N LYS A 74 15.35 0.90 -8.26
CA LYS A 74 14.63 0.24 -9.34
C LYS A 74 13.20 -0.14 -8.93
N THR A 75 13.06 -0.64 -7.71
CA THR A 75 11.78 -1.02 -7.11
C THR A 75 10.83 0.17 -7.08
N VAL A 76 11.29 1.30 -6.55
CA VAL A 76 10.51 2.55 -6.47
C VAL A 76 10.24 3.14 -7.86
N ALA A 77 11.15 3.00 -8.81
CA ALA A 77 10.96 3.45 -10.20
C ALA A 77 9.80 2.72 -10.90
N GLY A 78 9.53 1.47 -10.54
CA GLY A 78 8.47 0.63 -11.12
C GLY A 78 7.13 0.66 -10.40
N ALA A 79 6.99 1.47 -9.34
CA ALA A 79 5.77 1.55 -8.53
C ALA A 79 4.70 2.45 -9.16
N ASP A 80 3.43 2.13 -8.91
CA ASP A 80 2.30 3.03 -9.18
C ASP A 80 2.03 3.94 -7.98
N ILE A 81 2.23 3.41 -6.76
CA ILE A 81 2.05 4.11 -5.49
C ILE A 81 3.24 3.81 -4.57
N ILE A 82 3.66 4.82 -3.82
CA ILE A 82 4.62 4.68 -2.72
C ILE A 82 3.89 5.03 -1.43
N ALA A 83 3.73 4.05 -0.54
CA ALA A 83 3.09 4.22 0.76
C ALA A 83 4.16 4.47 1.83
N ILE A 84 4.08 5.63 2.47
CA ILE A 84 4.99 6.08 3.54
C ILE A 84 4.19 6.35 4.81
N ASN A 85 4.87 6.31 5.96
CA ASN A 85 4.27 6.70 7.22
C ASN A 85 4.03 8.21 7.23
N GLY A 86 5.04 9.00 6.88
CA GLY A 86 5.04 10.44 7.17
C GLY A 86 5.58 10.71 8.57
N LEU A 87 5.25 11.88 9.14
CA LEU A 87 5.76 12.31 10.47
C LEU A 87 7.30 12.27 10.58
N LYS A 88 8.01 12.45 9.46
CA LYS A 88 9.47 12.33 9.33
C LYS A 88 10.06 10.94 9.65
N PHE A 89 9.26 9.88 9.64
CA PHE A 89 9.71 8.52 9.96
C PHE A 89 10.76 7.97 8.98
N GLU A 90 10.63 8.27 7.69
CA GLU A 90 11.56 7.81 6.66
C GLU A 90 12.49 8.96 6.17
N PRO A 91 13.57 9.31 6.89
CA PRO A 91 14.45 10.41 6.50
C PRO A 91 15.15 10.20 5.15
N TRP A 92 15.19 8.96 4.67
CA TRP A 92 15.81 8.52 3.41
C TRP A 92 14.86 8.58 2.21
N ILE A 93 13.53 8.57 2.40
CA ILE A 93 12.57 8.32 1.31
C ILE A 93 12.60 9.41 0.22
N GLY A 94 12.78 10.67 0.62
CA GLY A 94 12.82 11.79 -0.34
C GLY A 94 13.98 11.68 -1.33
N ARG A 95 15.15 11.22 -0.87
CA ARG A 95 16.32 10.99 -1.74
C ARG A 95 16.07 9.79 -2.66
N LEU A 96 15.46 8.72 -2.14
CA LEU A 96 15.13 7.53 -2.92
C LEU A 96 14.15 7.84 -4.05
N ILE A 97 13.05 8.54 -3.74
CA ILE A 97 12.06 8.97 -4.74
C ILE A 97 12.73 9.80 -5.83
N LYS A 98 13.53 10.80 -5.44
CA LYS A 98 14.27 11.64 -6.39
C LYS A 98 15.21 10.82 -7.29
N ALA A 99 15.97 9.90 -6.70
CA ALA A 99 16.91 9.06 -7.43
C ALA A 99 16.22 8.09 -8.41
N SER A 100 15.02 7.60 -8.06
CA SER A 100 14.26 6.67 -8.90
C SER A 100 13.68 7.30 -10.17
N GLY A 101 13.47 8.62 -10.18
CA GLY A 101 12.78 9.31 -11.27
C GLY A 101 11.32 8.87 -11.46
N THR A 102 10.74 8.19 -10.46
CA THR A 102 9.37 7.67 -10.50
C THR A 102 8.32 8.76 -10.65
N LYS A 103 7.18 8.38 -11.23
CA LYS A 103 5.95 9.20 -11.28
C LYS A 103 4.86 8.65 -10.36
N ALA A 104 5.21 7.69 -9.50
CA ALA A 104 4.30 7.08 -8.55
C ALA A 104 3.61 8.12 -7.68
N LYS A 105 2.36 7.86 -7.31
CA LYS A 105 1.66 8.70 -6.34
C LYS A 105 2.21 8.43 -4.95
N LEU A 106 2.39 9.48 -4.15
CA LEU A 106 2.77 9.34 -2.75
C LEU A 106 1.53 9.23 -1.88
N LEU A 107 1.46 8.17 -1.08
CA LEU A 107 0.43 7.93 -0.08
C LEU A 107 1.05 8.11 1.31
N VAL A 108 0.55 9.08 2.08
CA VAL A 108 1.00 9.34 3.46
C VAL A 108 -0.01 8.73 4.42
N ALA A 109 0.32 7.59 5.02
CA ALA A 109 -0.61 6.81 5.82
C ALA A 109 -1.05 7.54 7.11
N SER A 110 -0.19 8.36 7.70
CA SER A 110 -0.49 9.16 8.90
C SER A 110 -1.27 10.45 8.65
N ALA A 111 -1.73 10.72 7.42
CA ALA A 111 -2.45 11.96 7.13
C ALA A 111 -3.64 12.16 8.08
N GLY A 112 -3.70 13.32 8.76
CA GLY A 112 -4.75 13.64 9.72
C GLY A 112 -4.53 13.14 11.16
N VAL A 113 -3.46 12.38 11.42
CA VAL A 113 -3.06 12.01 12.78
C VAL A 113 -2.64 13.25 13.57
N LYS A 114 -3.01 13.30 14.85
CA LYS A 114 -2.43 14.23 15.82
C LYS A 114 -1.28 13.54 16.54
N PRO A 115 -0.01 13.82 16.17
CA PRO A 115 1.12 13.12 16.76
C PRO A 115 1.34 13.56 18.21
N LEU A 116 1.90 12.66 19.02
CA LEU A 116 2.58 13.07 20.24
C LEU A 116 3.80 13.90 19.84
N LEU A 117 4.15 14.89 20.66
CA LEU A 117 5.30 15.73 20.42
C LEU A 117 6.44 15.30 21.33
N LEU A 118 7.60 15.03 20.74
CA LEU A 118 8.84 14.81 21.44
C LEU A 118 9.39 16.17 21.86
N ASP A 119 9.55 16.35 23.17
CA ASP A 119 10.32 17.44 23.75
C ASP A 119 11.72 16.88 24.07
N HIS A 120 12.73 17.33 23.32
CA HIS A 120 14.12 17.05 23.68
C HIS A 120 14.51 18.00 24.80
N GLY A 121 14.00 17.75 26.01
CA GLY A 121 14.40 18.46 27.21
C GLY A 121 15.92 18.37 27.38
N HIS A 122 16.57 19.52 27.42
CA HIS A 122 17.99 19.70 27.63
C HIS A 122 18.52 18.79 28.76
N HIS A 123 19.31 17.80 28.38
CA HIS A 123 20.07 16.94 29.29
C HIS A 123 21.58 17.12 29.13
N ASP A 124 22.01 18.29 28.63
CA ASP A 124 23.41 18.70 28.68
C ASP A 124 23.48 20.11 29.27
N GLU A 125 24.00 20.17 30.49
CA GLU A 125 24.54 21.39 31.07
C GLU A 125 25.72 21.83 30.19
N HIS A 126 25.76 23.12 29.85
CA HIS A 126 26.76 23.82 29.01
C HIS A 126 26.48 23.88 27.51
N GLU A 127 25.86 24.97 27.05
CA GLU A 127 26.43 25.97 26.13
C GLU A 127 25.30 26.90 25.64
N ALA A 128 25.61 28.19 25.51
CA ALA A 128 24.65 29.24 25.23
C ALA A 128 24.43 29.45 23.72
N ALA A 129 23.23 29.94 23.40
CA ALA A 129 22.75 30.56 22.15
C ALA A 129 22.09 29.61 21.11
N HIS A 130 20.83 29.95 20.81
CA HIS A 130 19.88 29.36 19.84
C HIS A 130 19.01 28.20 20.34
N ALA A 131 18.09 28.51 21.27
CA ALA A 131 16.97 27.62 21.57
C ALA A 131 15.89 27.73 20.46
N ASP A 132 16.14 27.08 19.33
CA ASP A 132 15.04 26.51 18.55
C ASP A 132 14.60 25.28 19.35
N THR A 133 13.44 25.34 19.98
CA THR A 133 12.91 24.16 20.68
C THR A 133 12.62 23.11 19.61
N ASP A 134 13.50 22.11 19.48
CA ASP A 134 13.40 20.97 18.56
C ASP A 134 12.23 20.05 18.93
N ILE A 135 11.02 20.59 18.81
CA ILE A 135 9.77 19.87 18.99
C ILE A 135 9.53 19.09 17.69
N HIS A 136 9.56 17.78 17.77
CA HIS A 136 9.35 16.89 16.63
C HIS A 136 8.20 15.93 16.89
N PRO A 137 7.38 15.60 15.87
CA PRO A 137 6.33 14.62 16.04
C PRO A 137 6.96 13.24 16.29
N ASP A 138 6.42 12.51 17.28
CA ASP A 138 6.67 11.08 17.41
C ASP A 138 6.03 10.36 16.20
N PRO A 139 6.82 9.66 15.38
CA PRO A 139 6.32 9.05 14.15
C PRO A 139 5.54 7.75 14.39
N HIS A 140 5.56 7.17 15.59
CA HIS A 140 5.08 5.81 15.88
C HIS A 140 3.55 5.74 16.09
N ALA A 141 2.79 6.58 15.37
CA ALA A 141 1.36 6.74 15.58
C ALA A 141 0.54 5.47 15.36
N TRP A 142 1.02 4.52 14.55
CA TRP A 142 0.35 3.22 14.33
C TRP A 142 0.26 2.34 15.57
N GLN A 143 1.02 2.65 16.63
CA GLN A 143 0.95 1.94 17.92
C GLN A 143 -0.38 2.20 18.66
N ASP A 144 -1.08 3.28 18.31
CA ASP A 144 -2.46 3.51 18.72
C ASP A 144 -3.42 2.91 17.67
N LEU A 145 -4.27 1.97 18.08
CA LEU A 145 -5.23 1.32 17.18
C LEU A 145 -6.26 2.29 16.57
N GLN A 146 -6.58 3.40 17.23
CA GLN A 146 -7.45 4.44 16.66
C GLN A 146 -6.76 5.15 15.49
N ASN A 147 -5.47 5.43 15.62
CA ASN A 147 -4.66 5.93 14.51
C ASN A 147 -4.50 4.84 13.45
N GLY A 148 -4.31 3.57 13.82
CA GLY A 148 -4.29 2.45 12.88
C GLY A 148 -5.55 2.38 11.99
N ALA A 149 -6.73 2.64 12.56
CA ALA A 149 -7.96 2.76 11.77
C ALA A 149 -7.93 3.97 10.80
N LEU A 150 -7.29 5.08 11.17
CA LEU A 150 -7.09 6.21 10.27
C LEU A 150 -6.09 5.88 9.14
N TYR A 151 -5.03 5.13 9.43
CA TYR A 151 -4.08 4.64 8.42
C TYR A 151 -4.80 3.81 7.37
N VAL A 152 -5.62 2.84 7.80
CA VAL A 152 -6.43 2.00 6.92
C VAL A 152 -7.38 2.84 6.06
N ARG A 153 -8.02 3.87 6.61
CA ARG A 153 -8.88 4.79 5.84
C ARG A 153 -8.12 5.60 4.79
N ASN A 154 -6.89 6.01 5.09
CA ASN A 154 -6.05 6.74 4.14
C ASN A 154 -5.50 5.83 3.03
N ILE A 155 -5.45 4.52 3.27
CA ILE A 155 -5.01 3.52 2.29
C ILE A 155 -6.15 3.12 1.33
N ALA A 156 -7.40 3.18 1.77
CA ALA A 156 -8.59 2.71 1.04
C ALA A 156 -9.07 3.64 -0.09
#